data_AF-A0A3D5KH66-F1
#
_entry.id   AF-A0A3D5KH66-F1
#
_cell.length_a   1.000
_cell.length_b   1.000
_cell.length_c   1.000
_cell.angle_alpha   90.00
_cell.angle_beta   90.00
_cell.angle_gamma   90.00
#
_symmetry.space_group_name_H-M   'P 1'
#
loop_
_entity.id
_entity.type
_entity.pdbx_description
1 polymer ?
#
loop_
_entity_poly.entity_id
_entity_poly.type
_entity_poly.pdbx_seq_one_letter_code
_entity_poly.pdbx_strand_id
1 'polypeptide(L)'
;MRYRVKSNRFYFIVAFLVLILLSVLFWPRKIEHAILIESDGKRSTFFVGDKRVKYKTGNIDFEKFSVINFKRNIFKCYGFTKVDPMQERVMSKAEDQYDLEISGPKSLNKEAHYYQIDPKGNINYSAPSKLIVGKNNVRIYKNKKDQLTTFIMTPVDYSTIRVGISTTDFKDLYHKNIDINAKSSLKVYSKRENYSTSIPENTALHIEFVDKKIKLTINGLSREFSNRLYIEGEGLELASVKRKSDNSMIPVYNGVLEITPASDKSALLMINEVNLENYLAKVVPSEMPASSALEALKAQSIAARTYAISDMLANRFAKHGFHVDDSQNSQVYNNIEEQTRATEAVNATKGLIATYKGSPIDAKYYSTSAGTGANYGEIYFKADGSSDNKPYLSYSSYISGTFETFASINASISLSETVFFLSAKFLNISKNFCISS
;
A
#
# COMPACT_ATOMS: atom_id res chain seq x y z
N MET A 1 64.01 -28.99 50.63
CA MET A 1 63.49 -28.06 49.60
C MET A 1 62.32 -28.71 48.86
N ARG A 2 61.07 -28.31 49.14
CA ARG A 2 59.88 -28.76 48.37
C ARG A 2 59.61 -27.73 47.27
N TYR A 3 60.02 -28.05 46.04
CA TYR A 3 59.70 -27.21 44.87
C TYR A 3 58.18 -27.24 44.61
N ARG A 4 57.60 -26.05 44.58
CA ARG A 4 56.16 -25.79 44.53
C ARG A 4 55.64 -26.00 43.10
N VAL A 5 55.11 -27.18 42.79
CA VAL A 5 54.40 -27.47 41.54
C VAL A 5 53.02 -26.81 41.57
N LYS A 6 52.95 -25.48 41.42
CA LYS A 6 51.69 -24.72 41.21
C LYS A 6 51.61 -23.98 39.87
N SER A 7 52.66 -24.09 39.05
CA SER A 7 52.83 -23.33 37.80
C SER A 7 52.06 -23.93 36.60
N ASN A 8 52.18 -25.24 36.34
CA ASN A 8 51.72 -25.83 35.07
C ASN A 8 50.21 -25.77 34.82
N ARG A 9 49.36 -25.87 35.86
CA ARG A 9 47.90 -25.79 35.68
C ARG A 9 47.43 -24.41 35.24
N PHE A 10 48.07 -23.34 35.73
CA PHE A 10 47.73 -21.98 35.33
C PHE A 10 48.11 -21.71 33.87
N TYR A 11 49.34 -22.08 33.46
CA TYR A 11 49.75 -21.96 32.06
C TYR A 11 48.93 -22.82 31.10
N PHE A 12 48.50 -24.02 31.51
CA PHE A 12 47.58 -24.84 30.72
C PHE A 12 46.21 -24.18 30.55
N ILE A 13 45.64 -23.59 31.60
CA ILE A 13 44.35 -22.88 31.53
C ILE A 13 44.47 -21.65 30.64
N VAL A 14 45.55 -20.88 30.76
CA VAL A 14 45.80 -19.71 29.91
C VAL A 14 46.01 -20.11 28.45
N ALA A 15 46.82 -21.13 28.16
CA ALA A 15 47.03 -21.63 26.81
C ALA A 15 45.74 -22.19 26.19
N PHE A 16 44.91 -22.88 26.99
CA PHE A 16 43.60 -23.38 26.57
C PHE A 16 42.61 -22.24 26.29
N LEU A 17 42.56 -21.21 27.13
CA LEU A 17 41.75 -20.01 26.89
C LEU A 17 42.23 -19.24 25.65
N VAL A 18 43.53 -19.12 25.42
CA VAL A 18 44.10 -18.52 24.21
C VAL A 18 43.75 -19.35 22.97
N LEU A 19 43.79 -20.68 23.04
CA LEU A 19 43.36 -21.56 21.96
C LEU A 19 41.86 -21.43 21.66
N ILE A 20 41.01 -21.27 22.68
CA ILE A 20 39.58 -20.99 22.50
C ILE A 20 39.38 -19.59 21.88
N LEU A 21 40.11 -18.59 22.35
CA LEU A 21 40.01 -17.23 21.81
C LEU A 21 40.47 -17.20 20.34
N LEU A 22 41.57 -17.87 20.03
CA LEU A 22 42.08 -18.05 18.67
C LEU A 22 41.10 -18.87 17.82
N SER A 23 40.49 -19.93 18.35
CA SER A 23 39.51 -20.70 17.57
C SER A 23 38.28 -19.85 17.23
N VAL A 24 37.81 -18.99 18.14
CA VAL A 24 36.70 -18.04 17.88
C VAL A 24 37.08 -16.95 16.87
N LEU A 25 38.34 -16.47 16.89
CA LEU A 25 38.87 -15.47 15.94
C LEU A 25 39.05 -16.03 14.53
N PHE A 26 39.45 -17.29 14.42
CA PHE A 26 39.71 -17.96 13.14
C PHE A 26 38.47 -18.67 12.58
N TRP A 27 37.44 -18.88 13.39
CA TRP A 27 36.20 -19.52 12.94
C TRP A 27 35.50 -18.65 11.88
N PRO A 28 35.19 -19.20 10.71
CA PRO A 28 34.57 -18.43 9.64
C PRO A 28 33.13 -18.07 9.99
N ARG A 29 32.84 -16.76 9.96
CA ARG A 29 31.47 -16.24 10.07
C ARG A 29 30.84 -16.18 8.70
N LYS A 30 29.60 -16.67 8.59
CA LYS A 30 28.79 -16.52 7.38
C LYS A 30 28.23 -15.10 7.36
N ILE A 31 28.35 -14.45 6.22
CA ILE A 31 27.65 -13.22 5.89
C ILE A 31 26.62 -13.61 4.84
N GLU A 32 25.35 -13.44 5.19
CA GLU A 32 24.24 -13.69 4.28
C GLU A 32 23.65 -12.36 3.83
N HIS A 33 23.23 -12.33 2.56
CA HIS A 33 22.52 -11.22 1.94
C HIS A 33 23.26 -9.87 1.98
N ALA A 34 24.58 -9.90 1.79
CA ALA A 34 25.36 -8.67 1.67
C ALA A 34 25.11 -8.01 0.32
N ILE A 35 24.74 -6.73 0.30
CA ILE A 35 24.51 -5.98 -0.95
C ILE A 35 25.79 -5.28 -1.35
N LEU A 36 26.34 -5.62 -2.52
CA LEU A 36 27.53 -4.96 -3.05
C LEU A 36 27.23 -3.51 -3.45
N ILE A 37 27.97 -2.54 -2.91
CA ILE A 37 27.83 -1.12 -3.23
C ILE A 37 28.88 -0.70 -4.26
N GLU A 38 30.13 -1.10 -4.03
CA GLU A 38 31.30 -0.75 -4.84
C GLU A 38 32.46 -1.70 -4.51
N SER A 39 33.40 -1.84 -5.45
CA SER A 39 34.62 -2.62 -5.30
C SER A 39 35.78 -1.86 -5.94
N ASP A 40 36.92 -1.82 -5.24
CA ASP A 40 38.18 -1.24 -5.75
C ASP A 40 39.17 -2.31 -6.24
N GLY A 41 38.70 -3.56 -6.41
CA GLY A 41 39.51 -4.71 -6.83
C GLY A 41 40.35 -5.33 -5.70
N LYS A 42 40.46 -4.68 -4.53
CA LYS A 42 41.10 -5.24 -3.32
C LYS A 42 40.12 -5.37 -2.16
N ARG A 43 39.25 -4.38 -2.01
CA ARG A 43 38.23 -4.27 -0.98
C ARG A 43 36.90 -3.94 -1.64
N SER A 44 35.83 -4.45 -1.04
CA SER A 44 34.48 -4.14 -1.46
C SER A 44 33.68 -3.60 -0.28
N THR A 45 32.83 -2.63 -0.57
CA THR A 45 31.89 -2.05 0.39
C THR A 45 30.54 -2.70 0.21
N PHE A 46 29.94 -3.16 1.32
CA PHE A 46 28.64 -3.82 1.34
C PHE A 46 27.69 -3.12 2.30
N PHE A 47 26.39 -3.28 2.05
CA PHE A 47 25.42 -3.30 3.14
C PHE A 47 25.32 -4.72 3.71
N VAL A 48 25.41 -4.85 5.02
CA VAL A 48 25.15 -6.09 5.78
C VAL A 48 24.16 -5.73 6.87
N GLY A 49 22.89 -6.05 6.64
CA GLY A 49 21.80 -5.48 7.40
C GLY A 49 21.78 -3.95 7.32
N ASP A 50 21.60 -3.28 8.44
CA ASP A 50 21.58 -1.82 8.52
C ASP A 50 22.96 -1.15 8.40
N LYS A 51 24.05 -1.93 8.36
CA LYS A 51 25.42 -1.41 8.40
C LYS A 51 26.08 -1.40 7.04
N ARG A 52 26.75 -0.29 6.73
CA ARG A 52 27.71 -0.21 5.64
C ARG A 52 29.08 -0.68 6.14
N VAL A 53 29.62 -1.75 5.56
CA VAL A 53 30.88 -2.37 6.00
C VAL A 53 31.82 -2.59 4.82
N LYS A 54 33.11 -2.28 5.00
CA LYS A 54 34.15 -2.53 4.00
C LYS A 54 34.94 -3.79 4.37
N TYR A 55 35.06 -4.74 3.43
CA TYR A 55 35.78 -5.98 3.61
C TYR A 55 36.92 -6.16 2.61
N LYS A 56 37.96 -6.90 3.01
CA LYS A 56 39.03 -7.36 2.09
C LYS A 56 38.54 -8.58 1.31
N THR A 57 38.06 -8.32 0.10
CA THR A 57 37.44 -9.33 -0.77
C THR A 57 38.38 -9.85 -1.85
N GLY A 58 39.44 -9.10 -2.18
CA GLY A 58 40.13 -9.29 -3.46
C GLY A 58 39.26 -8.82 -4.63
N ASN A 59 39.66 -9.21 -5.84
CA ASN A 59 38.90 -8.93 -7.05
C ASN A 59 37.69 -9.85 -7.11
N ILE A 60 36.49 -9.25 -7.06
CA ILE A 60 35.21 -9.97 -7.19
C ILE A 60 34.47 -9.39 -8.38
N ASP A 61 33.89 -10.27 -9.18
CA ASP A 61 33.17 -9.91 -10.40
C ASP A 61 31.66 -10.07 -10.18
N PHE A 62 31.06 -9.05 -9.57
CA PHE A 62 29.62 -8.98 -9.37
C PHE A 62 29.12 -7.58 -9.70
N GLU A 63 27.94 -7.51 -10.29
CA GLU A 63 27.28 -6.25 -10.60
C GLU A 63 26.95 -5.46 -9.32
N LYS A 64 26.96 -4.13 -9.43
CA LYS A 64 26.53 -3.22 -8.38
C LYS A 64 25.11 -3.59 -7.91
N PHE A 65 24.91 -3.62 -6.59
CA PHE A 65 23.67 -4.03 -5.92
C PHE A 65 23.27 -5.49 -6.08
N SER A 66 24.22 -6.36 -6.46
CA SER A 66 24.06 -7.80 -6.30
C SER A 66 24.01 -8.17 -4.81
N VAL A 67 23.14 -9.13 -4.48
CA VAL A 67 23.07 -9.73 -3.14
C VAL A 67 23.98 -10.95 -3.12
N ILE A 68 24.89 -11.01 -2.14
CA ILE A 68 25.98 -11.98 -2.12
C ILE A 68 26.09 -12.61 -0.74
N ASN A 69 26.19 -13.94 -0.71
CA ASN A 69 26.55 -14.71 0.47
C ASN A 69 28.05 -15.01 0.44
N PHE A 70 28.75 -14.91 1.57
CA PHE A 70 30.16 -15.30 1.67
C PHE A 70 30.57 -15.66 3.10
N LYS A 71 31.77 -16.19 3.28
CA LYS A 71 32.39 -16.45 4.58
C LYS A 71 33.51 -15.45 4.84
N ARG A 72 33.69 -15.07 6.11
CA ARG A 72 34.76 -14.17 6.55
C ARG A 72 35.46 -14.71 7.79
N ASN A 73 36.78 -14.63 7.80
CA ASN A 73 37.61 -14.68 9.02
C ASN A 73 38.41 -13.37 9.15
N ILE A 74 39.30 -13.25 10.12
CA ILE A 74 40.08 -12.02 10.33
C ILE A 74 41.00 -11.63 9.16
N PHE A 75 41.33 -12.55 8.25
CA PHE A 75 42.27 -12.30 7.15
C PHE A 75 41.61 -11.99 5.81
N LYS A 76 40.52 -12.70 5.48
CA LYS A 76 39.91 -12.64 4.14
C LYS A 76 38.44 -13.02 4.12
N CYS A 77 37.78 -12.58 3.05
CA CYS A 77 36.48 -13.08 2.60
C CYS A 77 36.67 -14.11 1.48
N TYR A 78 35.80 -15.12 1.43
CA TYR A 78 35.87 -16.20 0.42
C TYR A 78 34.52 -16.92 0.29
N GLY A 79 34.39 -17.71 -0.78
CA GLY A 79 33.16 -18.48 -1.06
C GLY A 79 31.97 -17.59 -1.38
N PHE A 80 32.19 -16.59 -2.24
CA PHE A 80 31.15 -15.68 -2.69
C PHE A 80 30.13 -16.41 -3.57
N THR A 81 28.84 -16.18 -3.33
CA THR A 81 27.74 -16.74 -4.12
C THR A 81 26.68 -15.68 -4.30
N LYS A 82 26.32 -15.38 -5.57
CA LYS A 82 25.21 -14.48 -5.89
C LYS A 82 23.90 -15.14 -5.44
N VAL A 83 23.02 -14.34 -4.86
CA VAL A 83 21.65 -14.72 -4.55
C VAL A 83 20.78 -14.00 -5.58
N ASP A 84 19.94 -14.75 -6.30
CA ASP A 84 19.03 -14.17 -7.28
C ASP A 84 17.72 -13.73 -6.61
N PRO A 85 17.17 -12.57 -7.00
CA PRO A 85 15.92 -12.09 -6.45
C PRO A 85 14.72 -12.85 -7.00
N MET A 86 13.68 -12.91 -6.19
CA MET A 86 12.30 -13.10 -6.66
C MET A 86 11.81 -11.76 -7.21
N GLN A 87 11.48 -11.75 -8.50
CA GLN A 87 10.97 -10.57 -9.19
C GLN A 87 9.45 -10.65 -9.30
N GLU A 88 8.76 -10.27 -8.24
CA GLU A 88 7.29 -10.24 -8.18
C GLU A 88 6.80 -9.11 -7.27
N ARG A 89 5.51 -8.77 -7.39
CA ARG A 89 4.88 -7.72 -6.60
C ARG A 89 4.52 -8.22 -5.21
N VAL A 90 4.70 -7.37 -4.21
CA VAL A 90 4.08 -7.57 -2.89
C VAL A 90 2.64 -7.09 -2.97
N MET A 91 1.66 -7.99 -2.90
CA MET A 91 0.24 -7.67 -3.08
C MET A 91 -0.43 -7.25 -1.78
N SER A 92 0.02 -7.75 -0.63
CA SER A 92 -0.42 -7.25 0.68
C SER A 92 0.65 -7.44 1.76
N LYS A 93 0.56 -6.66 2.84
CA LYS A 93 1.51 -6.63 3.95
C LYS A 93 0.80 -6.83 5.29
N ALA A 94 1.04 -7.97 5.95
CA ALA A 94 0.80 -8.13 7.38
C ALA A 94 2.11 -7.96 8.16
N GLU A 95 2.05 -7.98 9.49
CA GLU A 95 3.20 -7.74 10.36
C GLU A 95 4.30 -8.82 10.19
N ASP A 96 3.90 -10.08 10.05
CA ASP A 96 4.77 -11.25 10.04
C ASP A 96 4.75 -12.02 8.70
N GLN A 97 3.99 -11.54 7.72
CA GLN A 97 3.79 -12.23 6.45
C GLN A 97 3.43 -11.24 5.34
N TYR A 98 4.07 -11.37 4.19
CA TYR A 98 3.67 -10.66 2.97
C TYR A 98 3.10 -11.64 1.96
N ASP A 99 2.11 -11.19 1.20
CA ASP A 99 1.53 -11.98 0.12
C ASP A 99 2.13 -11.55 -1.22
N LEU A 100 2.83 -12.46 -1.89
CA LEU A 100 3.51 -12.18 -3.15
C LEU A 100 2.66 -12.65 -4.34
N GLU A 101 2.64 -11.89 -5.42
CA GLU A 101 1.69 -12.06 -6.52
C GLU A 101 1.66 -13.48 -7.11
N ILE A 102 2.82 -14.10 -7.32
CA ILE A 102 2.98 -15.42 -7.94
C ILE A 102 3.21 -16.47 -6.85
N SER A 103 4.15 -16.24 -5.93
CA SER A 103 4.58 -17.26 -4.95
C SER A 103 3.65 -17.42 -3.76
N GLY A 104 2.70 -16.52 -3.57
CA GLY A 104 1.76 -16.60 -2.45
C GLY A 104 2.25 -15.99 -1.15
N PRO A 105 1.52 -16.27 -0.07
CA PRO A 105 1.88 -15.84 1.27
C PRO A 105 3.25 -16.40 1.69
N LYS A 106 4.13 -15.53 2.18
CA LYS A 106 5.47 -15.88 2.67
C LYS A 106 5.73 -15.19 3.99
N SER A 107 6.23 -15.95 4.97
CA SER A 107 6.60 -15.41 6.28
C SER A 107 7.72 -14.39 6.15
N LEU A 108 7.58 -13.29 6.87
CA LEU A 108 8.58 -12.24 6.99
C LEU A 108 9.55 -12.59 8.12
N ASN A 109 10.84 -12.48 7.87
CA ASN A 109 11.84 -12.61 8.92
C ASN A 109 11.82 -11.37 9.82
N LYS A 110 11.95 -11.56 11.14
CA LYS A 110 11.97 -10.44 12.11
C LYS A 110 13.12 -9.45 11.90
N GLU A 111 14.21 -9.91 11.28
CA GLU A 111 15.38 -9.12 10.91
C GLU A 111 15.37 -8.76 9.42
N ALA A 112 14.19 -8.64 8.80
CA ALA A 112 14.09 -8.24 7.40
C ALA A 112 14.64 -6.81 7.18
N HIS A 113 15.43 -6.65 6.12
CA HIS A 113 16.10 -5.41 5.78
C HIS A 113 15.57 -4.82 4.48
N TYR A 114 15.39 -3.50 4.47
CA TYR A 114 14.83 -2.75 3.35
C TYR A 114 15.83 -1.72 2.86
N TYR A 115 15.94 -1.61 1.55
CA TYR A 115 16.86 -0.68 0.91
C TYR A 115 16.14 0.01 -0.24
N GLN A 116 16.50 1.25 -0.51
CA GLN A 116 15.95 2.02 -1.60
C GLN A 116 17.07 2.58 -2.46
N ILE A 117 16.93 2.40 -3.77
CA ILE A 117 17.77 3.04 -4.78
C ILE A 117 17.11 4.37 -5.13
N ASP A 118 17.84 5.46 -4.92
CA ASP A 118 17.37 6.80 -5.29
C ASP A 118 17.44 7.02 -6.82
N PRO A 119 16.79 8.07 -7.36
CA PRO A 119 16.88 8.39 -8.79
C PRO A 119 18.30 8.72 -9.29
N LYS A 120 19.26 8.97 -8.39
CA LYS A 120 20.68 9.19 -8.73
C LYS A 120 21.49 7.88 -8.76
N GLY A 121 20.85 6.73 -8.51
CA GLY A 121 21.49 5.42 -8.52
C GLY A 121 22.27 5.07 -7.25
N ASN A 122 21.98 5.71 -6.12
CA ASN A 122 22.57 5.37 -4.82
C ASN A 122 21.61 4.52 -4.00
N ILE A 123 22.13 3.46 -3.38
CA ILE A 123 21.36 2.63 -2.44
C ILE A 123 21.53 3.11 -1.00
N ASN A 124 20.41 3.22 -0.30
CA ASN A 124 20.36 3.60 1.11
C ASN A 124 19.52 2.59 1.90
N TYR A 125 19.84 2.44 3.19
CA TYR A 125 18.97 1.70 4.10
C TYR A 125 17.62 2.41 4.21
N SER A 126 16.54 1.65 4.31
CA SER A 126 15.17 2.13 4.24
C SER A 126 14.28 1.40 5.24
N ALA A 127 13.00 1.72 5.22
CA ALA A 127 12.00 1.19 6.13
C ALA A 127 10.95 0.36 5.38
N PRO A 128 10.29 -0.60 6.06
CA PRO A 128 9.18 -1.36 5.48
C PRO A 128 8.03 -0.45 5.01
N SER A 129 7.84 0.72 5.62
CA SER A 129 6.83 1.71 5.24
C SER A 129 7.06 2.33 3.86
N LYS A 130 8.26 2.22 3.28
CA LYS A 130 8.56 2.71 1.92
C LYS A 130 8.21 1.70 0.82
N LEU A 131 7.98 0.44 1.20
CA LEU A 131 7.52 -0.58 0.26
C LEU A 131 6.01 -0.43 0.05
N ILE A 132 5.63 -0.04 -1.17
CA ILE A 132 4.23 0.15 -1.59
C ILE A 132 3.73 -1.14 -2.22
N VAL A 133 2.55 -1.59 -1.80
CA VAL A 133 1.94 -2.82 -2.34
C VAL A 133 1.53 -2.65 -3.80
N GLY A 134 1.52 -3.75 -4.56
CA GLY A 134 1.14 -3.75 -5.97
C GLY A 134 2.12 -3.00 -6.89
N LYS A 135 3.29 -2.56 -6.45
CA LYS A 135 4.27 -1.90 -7.34
C LYS A 135 5.32 -2.88 -7.87
N ASN A 136 5.73 -2.67 -9.13
CA ASN A 136 6.73 -3.47 -9.85
C ASN A 136 8.17 -2.96 -9.61
N ASN A 137 8.48 -2.49 -8.40
CA ASN A 137 9.71 -1.76 -8.11
C ASN A 137 10.52 -2.41 -6.96
N VAL A 138 10.41 -3.72 -6.76
CA VAL A 138 11.10 -4.40 -5.67
C VAL A 138 11.76 -5.70 -6.12
N ARG A 139 12.99 -5.92 -5.65
CA ARG A 139 13.69 -7.21 -5.67
C ARG A 139 13.62 -7.82 -4.29
N ILE A 140 13.09 -9.04 -4.19
CA ILE A 140 12.81 -9.72 -2.92
C ILE A 140 13.75 -10.91 -2.77
N TYR A 141 14.37 -11.07 -1.60
CA TYR A 141 15.25 -12.19 -1.31
C TYR A 141 14.79 -12.94 -0.07
N LYS A 142 14.95 -14.26 -0.12
CA LYS A 142 14.57 -15.19 0.94
C LYS A 142 15.77 -15.90 1.55
N ASN A 143 15.67 -16.24 2.83
CA ASN A 143 16.65 -17.10 3.46
C ASN A 143 16.41 -18.58 3.12
N LYS A 144 17.28 -19.45 3.65
CA LYS A 144 17.17 -20.91 3.47
C LYS A 144 15.94 -21.54 4.12
N LYS A 145 15.25 -20.83 5.01
CA LYS A 145 13.97 -21.25 5.63
C LYS A 145 12.75 -20.73 4.84
N ASP A 146 12.96 -20.24 3.62
CA ASP A 146 11.91 -19.69 2.75
C ASP A 146 11.22 -18.43 3.32
N GLN A 147 11.85 -17.72 4.25
CA GLN A 147 11.34 -16.46 4.80
C GLN A 147 11.89 -15.27 4.04
N LEU A 148 11.07 -14.23 3.84
CA LEU A 148 11.48 -12.97 3.22
C LEU A 148 12.43 -12.20 4.14
N THR A 149 13.55 -11.72 3.62
CA THR A 149 14.65 -11.14 4.44
C THR A 149 15.25 -9.87 3.88
N THR A 150 15.25 -9.66 2.57
CA THR A 150 15.88 -8.49 1.97
C THR A 150 15.02 -7.96 0.84
N PHE A 151 14.79 -6.66 0.86
CA PHE A 151 13.99 -5.94 -0.13
C PHE A 151 14.83 -4.79 -0.69
N ILE A 152 15.08 -4.80 -2.00
CA ILE A 152 15.75 -3.70 -2.68
C ILE A 152 14.74 -3.03 -3.61
N MET A 153 14.32 -1.84 -3.21
CA MET A 153 13.33 -1.04 -3.92
C MET A 153 14.00 -0.09 -4.91
N THR A 154 13.51 -0.07 -6.15
CA THR A 154 13.85 0.94 -7.16
C THR A 154 12.86 2.11 -7.09
N PRO A 155 13.12 3.24 -7.78
CA PRO A 155 12.16 4.33 -7.87
C PRO A 155 10.77 3.84 -8.30
N VAL A 156 9.73 4.31 -7.61
CA VAL A 156 8.33 3.91 -7.81
C VAL A 156 7.79 4.58 -9.08
N ASP A 157 7.05 3.82 -9.87
CA ASP A 157 6.15 4.38 -10.89
C ASP A 157 4.76 4.65 -10.28
N TYR A 158 4.32 5.90 -10.36
CA TYR A 158 3.02 6.37 -9.84
C TYR A 158 1.91 6.38 -10.91
N SER A 159 2.17 5.87 -12.12
CA SER A 159 1.21 5.85 -13.22
C SER A 159 -0.05 5.02 -12.94
N THR A 160 0.01 4.07 -12.01
CA THR A 160 -1.11 3.20 -11.63
C THR A 160 -1.55 3.37 -10.18
N ILE A 161 -2.83 3.17 -9.94
CA ILE A 161 -3.45 3.12 -8.61
C ILE A 161 -4.29 1.86 -8.47
N ARG A 162 -4.41 1.36 -7.24
CA ARG A 162 -5.21 0.20 -6.86
C ARG A 162 -6.28 0.69 -5.90
N VAL A 163 -7.54 0.55 -6.28
CA VAL A 163 -8.70 1.10 -5.56
C VAL A 163 -9.55 -0.04 -5.02
N GLY A 164 -9.79 -0.08 -3.72
CA GLY A 164 -10.75 -1.02 -3.13
C GLY A 164 -12.16 -0.63 -3.52
N ILE A 165 -12.90 -1.55 -4.14
CA ILE A 165 -14.25 -1.28 -4.66
C ILE A 165 -15.28 -1.75 -3.64
N SER A 166 -16.16 -0.86 -3.23
CA SER A 166 -17.25 -1.15 -2.30
C SER A 166 -18.52 -1.58 -3.03
N THR A 167 -19.43 -2.18 -2.27
CA THR A 167 -20.80 -2.53 -2.66
C THR A 167 -21.64 -1.28 -2.94
N THR A 168 -22.91 -1.47 -3.34
CA THR A 168 -23.88 -0.39 -3.51
C THR A 168 -23.92 0.56 -2.31
N ASP A 169 -24.10 1.85 -2.57
CA ASP A 169 -24.11 2.94 -1.56
C ASP A 169 -22.82 3.06 -0.73
N PHE A 170 -21.70 2.50 -1.22
CA PHE A 170 -20.42 2.47 -0.52
C PHE A 170 -20.47 1.78 0.86
N LYS A 171 -21.41 0.85 1.04
CA LYS A 171 -21.75 0.28 2.35
C LYS A 171 -20.66 -0.61 2.94
N ASP A 172 -20.03 -1.44 2.11
CA ASP A 172 -19.03 -2.42 2.54
C ASP A 172 -18.03 -2.73 1.42
N LEU A 173 -16.77 -3.01 1.77
CA LEU A 173 -15.71 -3.44 0.85
C LEU A 173 -15.83 -4.92 0.45
N TYR A 174 -16.62 -5.71 1.18
CA TYR A 174 -16.72 -7.15 0.98
C TYR A 174 -17.98 -7.55 0.20
N HIS A 175 -17.78 -8.23 -0.93
CA HIS A 175 -18.82 -8.65 -1.86
C HIS A 175 -19.16 -10.12 -1.68
N LYS A 176 -20.44 -10.49 -1.63
CA LYS A 176 -20.86 -11.91 -1.65
C LYS A 176 -20.89 -12.46 -3.08
N ASN A 177 -21.40 -11.64 -3.99
CA ASN A 177 -21.46 -11.88 -5.42
C ASN A 177 -20.99 -10.62 -6.18
N ILE A 178 -20.44 -10.86 -7.36
CA ILE A 178 -19.91 -9.88 -8.29
C ILE A 178 -20.43 -10.28 -9.66
N ASP A 179 -21.21 -9.38 -10.28
CA ASP A 179 -21.78 -9.60 -11.61
C ASP A 179 -21.18 -8.60 -12.58
N ILE A 180 -20.50 -9.08 -13.62
CA ILE A 180 -19.83 -8.24 -14.61
C ILE A 180 -20.37 -8.55 -16.00
N ASN A 181 -20.77 -7.52 -16.73
CA ASN A 181 -21.05 -7.60 -18.16
C ASN A 181 -19.85 -7.05 -18.94
N ALA A 182 -19.31 -7.87 -19.84
CA ALA A 182 -18.21 -7.48 -20.71
C ALA A 182 -18.71 -6.54 -21.82
N LYS A 183 -18.42 -5.24 -21.78
CA LYS A 183 -18.72 -4.33 -22.91
C LYS A 183 -17.70 -4.40 -24.04
N SER A 184 -16.56 -5.03 -23.80
CA SER A 184 -15.55 -5.36 -24.80
C SER A 184 -14.94 -6.72 -24.49
N SER A 185 -14.08 -7.24 -25.37
CA SER A 185 -13.36 -8.49 -25.09
C SER A 185 -12.47 -8.33 -23.84
N LEU A 186 -12.63 -9.24 -22.88
CA LEU A 186 -11.87 -9.25 -21.63
C LEU A 186 -10.91 -10.42 -21.57
N LYS A 187 -9.86 -10.31 -20.76
CA LYS A 187 -8.96 -11.40 -20.42
C LYS A 187 -9.15 -11.78 -18.96
N VAL A 188 -9.49 -13.04 -18.70
CA VAL A 188 -9.61 -13.57 -17.34
C VAL A 188 -8.44 -14.50 -17.07
N TYR A 189 -7.71 -14.29 -15.98
CA TYR A 189 -6.55 -15.12 -15.65
C TYR A 189 -6.31 -15.25 -14.15
N SER A 190 -5.62 -16.33 -13.77
CA SER A 190 -5.06 -16.52 -12.43
C SER A 190 -3.61 -16.95 -12.56
N LYS A 191 -2.70 -16.10 -12.06
CA LYS A 191 -1.25 -16.32 -12.15
C LYS A 191 -0.81 -17.59 -11.40
N ARG A 192 -1.37 -17.84 -10.21
CA ARG A 192 -0.96 -18.96 -9.35
C ARG A 192 -1.56 -20.30 -9.77
N GLU A 193 -2.64 -20.26 -10.54
CA GLU A 193 -3.33 -21.44 -11.02
C GLU A 193 -3.04 -21.71 -12.50
N ASN A 194 -2.10 -20.96 -13.09
CA ASN A 194 -1.72 -21.03 -14.50
C ASN A 194 -2.94 -21.06 -15.45
N TYR A 195 -3.93 -20.20 -15.16
CA TYR A 195 -5.16 -20.09 -15.92
C TYR A 195 -5.18 -18.79 -16.71
N SER A 196 -5.61 -18.86 -17.96
CA SER A 196 -5.91 -17.68 -18.78
C SER A 196 -6.95 -18.05 -19.83
N THR A 197 -7.93 -17.18 -20.04
CA THR A 197 -8.92 -17.28 -21.12
C THR A 197 -9.28 -15.89 -21.63
N SER A 198 -9.72 -15.82 -22.88
CA SER A 198 -10.38 -14.63 -23.43
C SER A 198 -11.89 -14.79 -23.28
N ILE A 199 -12.57 -13.70 -22.95
CA ILE A 199 -14.02 -13.60 -22.82
C ILE A 199 -14.52 -12.62 -23.89
N PRO A 200 -15.41 -13.03 -24.80
CA PRO A 200 -15.96 -12.13 -25.80
C PRO A 200 -16.78 -10.99 -25.19
N GLU A 201 -16.92 -9.90 -25.94
CA GLU A 201 -17.89 -8.86 -25.63
C GLU A 201 -19.31 -9.42 -25.45
N ASN A 202 -20.15 -8.69 -24.73
CA ASN A 202 -21.53 -9.04 -24.39
C ASN A 202 -21.69 -10.34 -23.60
N THR A 203 -20.62 -10.81 -22.94
CA THR A 203 -20.66 -11.98 -22.04
C THR A 203 -20.87 -11.54 -20.60
N ALA A 204 -21.76 -12.23 -19.88
CA ALA A 204 -21.95 -12.06 -18.44
C ALA A 204 -21.05 -13.01 -17.64
N LEU A 205 -20.39 -12.48 -16.61
CA LEU A 205 -19.57 -13.21 -15.65
C LEU A 205 -20.24 -13.11 -14.28
N HIS A 206 -20.58 -14.24 -13.68
CA HIS A 206 -21.04 -14.32 -12.31
C HIS A 206 -19.93 -14.85 -11.42
N ILE A 207 -19.59 -14.12 -10.36
CA ILE A 207 -18.51 -14.48 -9.45
C ILE A 207 -19.05 -14.47 -8.02
N GLU A 208 -18.90 -15.57 -7.29
CA GLU A 208 -19.39 -15.70 -5.92
C GLU A 208 -18.34 -16.31 -4.98
N PHE A 209 -18.45 -16.01 -3.69
CA PHE A 209 -17.66 -16.67 -2.66
C PHE A 209 -18.30 -18.00 -2.27
N VAL A 210 -17.61 -19.11 -2.50
CA VAL A 210 -18.05 -20.46 -2.12
C VAL A 210 -16.89 -21.20 -1.49
N ASP A 211 -17.09 -21.77 -0.29
CA ASP A 211 -16.11 -22.61 0.41
C ASP A 211 -14.68 -22.05 0.46
N LYS A 212 -14.55 -20.76 0.81
CA LYS A 212 -13.26 -20.02 0.88
C LYS A 212 -12.56 -19.80 -0.46
N LYS A 213 -13.27 -20.03 -1.57
CA LYS A 213 -12.80 -19.85 -2.93
C LYS A 213 -13.65 -18.85 -3.69
N ILE A 214 -13.13 -18.45 -4.84
CA ILE A 214 -13.85 -17.71 -5.87
C ILE A 214 -14.46 -18.74 -6.82
N LYS A 215 -15.77 -18.71 -7.03
CA LYS A 215 -16.41 -19.48 -8.10
C LYS A 215 -16.81 -18.51 -9.21
N LEU A 216 -16.24 -18.71 -10.40
CA LEU A 216 -16.55 -17.97 -11.62
C LEU A 216 -17.46 -18.83 -12.49
N THR A 217 -18.61 -18.30 -12.88
CA THR A 217 -19.56 -18.91 -13.79
C THR A 217 -19.72 -18.06 -15.04
N ILE A 218 -19.52 -18.69 -16.20
CA ILE A 218 -19.65 -18.05 -17.53
C ILE A 218 -20.45 -19.01 -18.42
N ASN A 219 -21.55 -18.54 -19.01
CA ASN A 219 -22.42 -19.35 -19.88
C ASN A 219 -22.83 -20.70 -19.24
N GLY A 220 -23.09 -20.72 -17.93
CA GLY A 220 -23.46 -21.92 -17.17
C GLY A 220 -22.29 -22.82 -16.76
N LEU A 221 -21.08 -22.62 -17.29
CA LEU A 221 -19.89 -23.36 -16.90
C LEU A 221 -19.20 -22.67 -15.72
N SER A 222 -18.94 -23.43 -14.66
CA SER A 222 -18.34 -22.92 -13.43
C SER A 222 -16.92 -23.43 -13.22
N ARG A 223 -16.05 -22.57 -12.68
CA ARG A 223 -14.70 -22.90 -12.24
C ARG A 223 -14.39 -22.22 -10.92
N GLU A 224 -13.73 -22.96 -10.02
CA GLU A 224 -13.28 -22.44 -8.74
C GLU A 224 -11.80 -22.05 -8.77
N PHE A 225 -11.47 -20.99 -8.03
CA PHE A 225 -10.12 -20.48 -7.82
C PHE A 225 -9.88 -20.29 -6.33
N SER A 226 -8.76 -20.82 -5.83
CA SER A 226 -8.34 -20.63 -4.43
C SER A 226 -7.50 -19.36 -4.25
N ASN A 227 -7.04 -18.76 -5.35
CA ASN A 227 -6.17 -17.59 -5.38
C ASN A 227 -6.82 -16.43 -6.14
N ARG A 228 -6.09 -15.32 -6.24
CA ARG A 228 -6.50 -14.13 -7.00
C ARG A 228 -6.95 -14.47 -8.42
N LEU A 229 -8.11 -13.95 -8.78
CA LEU A 229 -8.62 -13.91 -10.14
C LEU A 229 -8.47 -12.48 -10.66
N TYR A 230 -7.99 -12.34 -11.89
CA TYR A 230 -7.84 -11.07 -12.57
C TYR A 230 -8.74 -11.04 -13.79
N ILE A 231 -9.44 -9.93 -14.00
CA ILE A 231 -10.25 -9.65 -15.17
C ILE A 231 -9.74 -8.32 -15.75
N GLU A 232 -9.05 -8.41 -16.88
CA GLU A 232 -8.36 -7.30 -17.55
C GLU A 232 -9.11 -6.91 -18.82
N GLY A 233 -9.32 -5.61 -19.02
CA GLY A 233 -9.91 -5.06 -20.23
C GLY A 233 -10.54 -3.69 -20.00
N GLU A 234 -11.27 -3.24 -21.01
CA GLU A 234 -12.06 -2.01 -20.97
C GLU A 234 -13.54 -2.37 -20.87
N GLY A 235 -14.34 -1.52 -20.24
CA GLY A 235 -15.79 -1.71 -20.24
C GLY A 235 -16.27 -2.87 -19.34
N LEU A 236 -15.67 -3.01 -18.16
CA LEU A 236 -16.10 -3.94 -17.12
C LEU A 236 -17.33 -3.36 -16.39
N GLU A 237 -18.54 -3.56 -16.92
CA GLU A 237 -19.78 -3.06 -16.31
C GLU A 237 -20.15 -3.92 -15.09
N LEU A 238 -20.08 -3.36 -13.89
CA LEU A 238 -20.30 -4.07 -12.63
C LEU A 238 -21.79 -4.05 -12.22
N ALA A 239 -22.58 -4.92 -12.81
CA ALA A 239 -24.03 -5.00 -12.64
C ALA A 239 -24.50 -5.25 -11.20
N SER A 240 -23.68 -5.89 -10.36
CA SER A 240 -23.98 -6.16 -8.94
C SER A 240 -23.86 -4.92 -8.03
N VAL A 241 -23.40 -3.80 -8.57
CA VAL A 241 -23.19 -2.54 -7.83
C VAL A 241 -24.00 -1.42 -8.46
N LYS A 242 -24.61 -0.59 -7.61
CA LYS A 242 -25.27 0.65 -8.00
C LYS A 242 -24.55 1.87 -7.42
N ARG A 243 -24.58 2.95 -8.18
CA ARG A 243 -23.96 4.24 -7.89
C ARG A 243 -24.97 5.36 -8.13
N LYS A 244 -24.61 6.57 -7.71
CA LYS A 244 -25.51 7.73 -7.50
C LYS A 244 -26.44 7.52 -6.32
N SER A 245 -26.87 8.62 -5.70
CA SER A 245 -27.76 8.58 -4.52
C SER A 245 -29.12 7.96 -4.80
N ASP A 246 -29.54 7.88 -6.07
CA ASP A 246 -30.78 7.26 -6.53
C ASP A 246 -30.59 5.83 -7.06
N ASN A 247 -29.37 5.27 -6.96
CA ASN A 247 -29.00 3.95 -7.47
C ASN A 247 -29.29 3.75 -8.98
N SER A 248 -29.32 4.85 -9.75
CA SER A 248 -29.63 4.83 -11.18
C SER A 248 -28.46 4.41 -12.07
N MET A 249 -27.22 4.43 -11.57
CA MET A 249 -26.03 4.16 -12.37
C MET A 249 -25.43 2.78 -12.05
N ILE A 250 -25.02 2.07 -13.10
CA ILE A 250 -24.16 0.89 -13.02
C ILE A 250 -22.74 1.33 -13.38
N PRO A 251 -21.75 1.21 -12.47
CA PRO A 251 -20.40 1.66 -12.76
C PRO A 251 -19.70 0.76 -13.78
N VAL A 252 -18.98 1.38 -14.71
CA VAL A 252 -18.11 0.70 -15.66
C VAL A 252 -16.66 0.94 -15.26
N TYR A 253 -15.85 -0.11 -15.22
CA TYR A 253 -14.42 -0.03 -14.88
C TYR A 253 -13.56 -0.37 -16.09
N ASN A 254 -12.32 0.13 -16.06
CA ASN A 254 -11.28 -0.15 -17.04
C ASN A 254 -10.01 -0.63 -16.30
N GLY A 255 -9.06 -1.22 -17.04
CA GLY A 255 -7.83 -1.77 -16.47
C GLY A 255 -8.05 -3.19 -15.96
N VAL A 256 -7.68 -3.46 -14.70
CA VAL A 256 -7.76 -4.80 -14.11
C VAL A 256 -8.68 -4.78 -12.89
N LEU A 257 -9.66 -5.67 -12.85
CA LEU A 257 -10.35 -6.05 -11.61
C LEU A 257 -9.65 -7.28 -11.02
N GLU A 258 -9.07 -7.11 -9.84
CA GLU A 258 -8.52 -8.18 -9.01
C GLU A 258 -9.55 -8.59 -7.96
N ILE A 259 -9.85 -9.88 -7.91
CA ILE A 259 -10.79 -10.48 -6.96
C ILE A 259 -10.04 -11.48 -6.11
N THR A 260 -10.17 -11.37 -4.79
CA THR A 260 -9.49 -12.23 -3.81
C THR A 260 -10.49 -12.75 -2.76
N PRO A 261 -10.42 -14.02 -2.33
CA PRO A 261 -11.23 -14.49 -1.22
C PRO A 261 -10.79 -13.83 0.11
N ALA A 262 -11.74 -13.20 0.80
CA ALA A 262 -11.61 -12.68 2.16
C ALA A 262 -12.27 -13.69 3.12
N SER A 263 -11.55 -14.79 3.40
CA SER A 263 -12.10 -15.94 4.14
C SER A 263 -12.60 -15.59 5.54
N ASP A 264 -12.01 -14.61 6.22
CA ASP A 264 -12.43 -14.13 7.54
C ASP A 264 -13.76 -13.36 7.51
N LYS A 265 -14.17 -12.89 6.33
CA LYS A 265 -15.45 -12.21 6.08
C LYS A 265 -16.46 -13.09 5.35
N SER A 266 -16.05 -14.31 4.98
CA SER A 266 -16.81 -15.21 4.11
C SER A 266 -17.27 -14.50 2.82
N ALA A 267 -16.40 -13.72 2.19
CA ALA A 267 -16.74 -12.82 1.09
C ALA A 267 -15.56 -12.62 0.14
N LEU A 268 -15.74 -11.79 -0.88
CA LEU A 268 -14.74 -11.39 -1.86
C LEU A 268 -14.31 -9.95 -1.63
N LEU A 269 -13.02 -9.69 -1.79
CA LEU A 269 -12.48 -8.34 -1.92
C LEU A 269 -12.24 -8.06 -3.40
N MET A 270 -12.75 -6.94 -3.89
CA MET A 270 -12.53 -6.46 -5.26
C MET A 270 -11.65 -5.21 -5.26
N ILE A 271 -10.65 -5.20 -6.14
CA ILE A 271 -9.72 -4.08 -6.32
C ILE A 271 -9.68 -3.74 -7.80
N ASN A 272 -9.86 -2.46 -8.14
CA ASN A 272 -9.61 -1.96 -9.49
C ASN A 272 -8.20 -1.38 -9.58
N GLU A 273 -7.34 -1.98 -10.39
CA GLU A 273 -6.05 -1.43 -10.78
C GLU A 273 -6.16 -0.73 -12.13
N VAL A 274 -5.83 0.57 -12.14
CA VAL A 274 -6.08 1.44 -13.30
C VAL A 274 -5.02 2.53 -13.38
N ASN A 275 -4.89 3.16 -14.56
CA ASN A 275 -4.08 4.36 -14.72
C ASN A 275 -4.59 5.48 -13.80
N LEU A 276 -3.68 6.20 -13.15
CA LEU A 276 -4.00 7.26 -12.19
C LEU A 276 -4.84 8.39 -12.82
N GLU A 277 -4.57 8.76 -14.07
CA GLU A 277 -5.34 9.82 -14.75
C GLU A 277 -6.76 9.35 -15.10
N ASN A 278 -6.92 8.07 -15.49
CA ASN A 278 -8.25 7.48 -15.72
C ASN A 278 -9.05 7.35 -14.42
N TYR A 279 -8.38 7.08 -13.29
CA TYR A 279 -9.00 7.14 -11.97
C TYR A 279 -9.50 8.56 -11.66
N LEU A 280 -8.65 9.57 -11.87
CA LEU A 280 -8.99 10.97 -11.60
C LEU A 280 -10.12 11.51 -12.49
N ALA A 281 -10.21 11.06 -13.74
CA ALA A 281 -11.31 11.40 -14.64
C ALA A 281 -12.68 10.97 -14.09
N LYS A 282 -12.73 9.98 -13.18
CA LYS A 282 -13.94 9.53 -12.50
C LYS A 282 -14.08 10.06 -11.08
N VAL A 283 -12.98 10.39 -10.39
CA VAL A 283 -13.01 11.01 -9.06
C VAL A 283 -13.46 12.46 -9.13
N VAL A 284 -12.85 13.27 -9.99
CA VAL A 284 -13.13 14.71 -10.07
C VAL A 284 -14.63 15.00 -10.26
N PRO A 285 -15.35 14.38 -11.22
CA PRO A 285 -16.78 14.62 -11.37
C PRO A 285 -17.61 14.00 -10.23
N SER A 286 -17.12 12.96 -9.55
CA SER A 286 -17.80 12.36 -8.38
C SER A 286 -17.71 13.22 -7.12
N GLU A 287 -16.70 14.10 -7.03
CA GLU A 287 -16.41 14.95 -5.86
C GLU A 287 -16.82 16.41 -6.08
N MET A 288 -16.77 16.89 -7.33
CA MET A 288 -17.06 18.27 -7.69
C MET A 288 -17.98 18.31 -8.92
N PRO A 289 -19.10 19.09 -8.87
CA PRO A 289 -19.98 19.22 -10.02
C PRO A 289 -19.24 19.71 -11.27
N ALA A 290 -19.45 19.04 -12.40
CA ALA A 290 -18.83 19.42 -13.67
C ALA A 290 -19.29 20.79 -14.21
N SER A 291 -20.36 21.38 -13.64
CA SER A 291 -20.77 22.77 -13.93
C SER A 291 -19.85 23.83 -13.30
N SER A 292 -18.91 23.43 -12.43
CA SER A 292 -17.96 24.33 -11.78
C SER A 292 -17.02 25.01 -12.78
N ALA A 293 -16.40 26.12 -12.35
CA ALA A 293 -15.37 26.80 -13.13
C ALA A 293 -14.22 25.84 -13.47
N LEU A 294 -13.66 25.95 -14.69
CA LEU A 294 -12.60 25.05 -15.15
C LEU A 294 -11.37 25.08 -14.22
N GLU A 295 -11.00 26.26 -13.73
CA GLU A 295 -9.89 26.41 -12.78
C GLU A 295 -10.17 25.73 -11.43
N ALA A 296 -11.43 25.68 -10.98
CA ALA A 296 -11.81 24.92 -9.80
C ALA A 296 -11.67 23.41 -10.03
N LEU A 297 -12.09 22.90 -11.20
CA LEU A 297 -11.89 21.50 -11.59
C LEU A 297 -10.40 21.15 -11.71
N LYS A 298 -9.55 22.07 -12.21
CA LYS A 298 -8.09 21.89 -12.26
C LYS A 298 -7.49 21.82 -10.86
N ALA A 299 -7.89 22.72 -9.96
CA ALA A 299 -7.46 22.68 -8.56
C ALA A 299 -7.89 21.37 -7.87
N GLN A 300 -9.13 20.93 -8.08
CA GLN A 300 -9.63 19.64 -7.60
C GLN A 300 -8.83 18.47 -8.17
N SER A 301 -8.46 18.51 -9.45
CA SER A 301 -7.65 17.47 -10.10
C SER A 301 -6.26 17.34 -9.44
N ILE A 302 -5.59 18.47 -9.15
CA ILE A 302 -4.29 18.48 -8.47
C ILE A 302 -4.44 17.98 -7.03
N ALA A 303 -5.46 18.43 -6.30
CA ALA A 303 -5.74 17.99 -4.93
C ALA A 303 -6.00 16.48 -4.88
N ALA A 304 -6.86 15.97 -5.76
CA ALA A 304 -7.20 14.55 -5.84
C ALA A 304 -5.99 13.68 -6.20
N ARG A 305 -5.17 14.11 -7.18
CA ARG A 305 -3.94 13.40 -7.53
C ARG A 305 -2.96 13.34 -6.37
N THR A 306 -2.82 14.46 -5.66
CA THR A 306 -1.94 14.57 -4.50
C THR A 306 -2.42 13.67 -3.36
N TYR A 307 -3.73 13.64 -3.10
CA TYR A 307 -4.34 12.75 -2.12
C TYR A 307 -4.01 11.29 -2.43
N ALA A 308 -4.33 10.85 -3.65
CA ALA A 308 -4.10 9.48 -4.10
C ALA A 308 -2.63 9.03 -3.94
N ILE A 309 -1.67 9.91 -4.28
CA ILE A 309 -0.24 9.62 -4.12
C ILE A 309 0.18 9.64 -2.64
N SER A 310 -0.31 10.60 -1.86
CA SER A 310 -0.03 10.67 -0.42
C SER A 310 -0.51 9.42 0.32
N ASP A 311 -1.73 8.95 0.03
CA ASP A 311 -2.31 7.76 0.65
C ASP A 311 -1.62 6.46 0.21
N MET A 312 -1.24 6.37 -1.07
CA MET A 312 -0.41 5.29 -1.59
C MET A 312 0.92 5.20 -0.82
N LEU A 313 1.55 6.34 -0.51
CA LEU A 313 2.79 6.40 0.27
C LEU A 313 2.58 6.12 1.76
N ALA A 314 1.42 6.47 2.30
CA ALA A 314 1.04 6.19 3.68
C ALA A 314 0.76 4.71 3.95
N ASN A 315 0.53 3.90 2.90
CA ASN A 315 0.26 2.46 3.02
C ASN A 315 -0.97 2.14 3.89
N ARG A 316 -1.97 3.03 3.93
CA ARG A 316 -3.16 2.93 4.81
C ARG A 316 -3.90 1.60 4.66
N PHE A 317 -4.02 1.11 3.42
CA PHE A 317 -4.70 -0.15 3.10
C PHE A 317 -3.77 -1.28 2.66
N ALA A 318 -2.47 -1.21 3.00
CA ALA A 318 -1.49 -2.20 2.56
C ALA A 318 -1.80 -3.64 3.00
N LYS A 319 -2.52 -3.83 4.12
CA LYS A 319 -3.00 -5.15 4.57
C LYS A 319 -4.05 -5.75 3.62
N HIS A 320 -4.87 -4.90 2.99
CA HIS A 320 -5.90 -5.29 2.04
C HIS A 320 -5.41 -5.30 0.59
N GLY A 321 -4.26 -4.68 0.32
CA GLY A 321 -3.58 -4.75 -0.97
C GLY A 321 -3.98 -3.69 -1.99
N PHE A 322 -4.60 -2.60 -1.53
CA PHE A 322 -4.94 -1.42 -2.34
C PHE A 322 -4.38 -0.13 -1.71
N HIS A 323 -4.50 0.99 -2.42
CA HIS A 323 -3.95 2.29 -2.01
C HIS A 323 -5.00 3.21 -1.39
N VAL A 324 -6.21 3.22 -1.96
CA VAL A 324 -7.38 4.02 -1.55
C VAL A 324 -8.65 3.18 -1.75
N ASP A 325 -9.73 3.47 -1.03
CA ASP A 325 -11.06 2.94 -1.35
C ASP A 325 -11.85 3.91 -2.26
N ASP A 326 -13.02 3.48 -2.75
CA ASP A 326 -13.87 4.25 -3.65
C ASP A 326 -14.94 5.11 -2.95
N SER A 327 -14.86 5.25 -1.63
CA SER A 327 -15.84 5.95 -0.78
C SER A 327 -15.29 7.26 -0.22
N GLN A 328 -16.12 7.96 0.56
CA GLN A 328 -15.71 9.17 1.31
C GLN A 328 -14.60 8.92 2.34
N ASN A 329 -14.34 7.67 2.73
CA ASN A 329 -13.19 7.35 3.59
C ASN A 329 -11.86 7.57 2.85
N SER A 330 -11.90 7.59 1.52
CA SER A 330 -10.81 8.03 0.66
C SER A 330 -11.26 9.17 -0.24
N GLN A 331 -11.60 8.86 -1.48
CA GLN A 331 -12.18 9.78 -2.45
C GLN A 331 -13.28 9.03 -3.20
N VAL A 332 -14.40 9.70 -3.42
CA VAL A 332 -15.52 9.09 -4.14
C VAL A 332 -15.09 8.80 -5.57
N TYR A 333 -15.12 7.53 -5.97
CA TYR A 333 -14.67 7.07 -7.29
C TYR A 333 -15.81 6.39 -8.05
N ASN A 334 -15.99 6.80 -9.31
CA ASN A 334 -16.94 6.19 -10.25
C ASN A 334 -18.39 6.24 -9.74
N ASN A 335 -18.78 7.32 -9.06
CA ASN A 335 -20.14 7.52 -8.58
C ASN A 335 -21.06 8.19 -9.60
N ILE A 336 -20.47 8.87 -10.59
CA ILE A 336 -21.15 9.41 -11.75
C ILE A 336 -20.36 9.09 -13.02
N GLU A 337 -21.03 9.15 -14.17
CA GLU A 337 -20.41 9.01 -15.48
C GLU A 337 -19.34 10.08 -15.70
N GLU A 338 -18.29 9.72 -16.44
CA GLU A 338 -17.23 10.64 -16.81
C GLU A 338 -17.79 11.90 -17.50
N GLN A 339 -17.25 13.06 -17.13
CA GLN A 339 -17.70 14.35 -17.66
C GLN A 339 -16.57 14.99 -18.45
N THR A 340 -16.84 15.34 -19.72
CA THR A 340 -15.82 15.89 -20.64
C THR A 340 -15.03 17.05 -20.04
N ARG A 341 -15.70 17.98 -19.33
CA ARG A 341 -15.04 19.14 -18.70
C ARG A 341 -14.15 18.76 -17.51
N ALA A 342 -14.53 17.72 -16.75
CA ALA A 342 -13.69 17.22 -15.67
C ALA A 342 -12.45 16.49 -16.25
N THR A 343 -12.63 15.68 -17.29
CA THR A 343 -11.53 15.04 -18.03
C THR A 343 -10.58 16.05 -18.65
N GLU A 344 -11.09 17.15 -19.20
CA GLU A 344 -10.28 18.27 -19.69
C GLU A 344 -9.39 18.86 -18.57
N ALA A 345 -9.95 19.11 -17.38
CA ALA A 345 -9.21 19.63 -16.24
C ALA A 345 -8.13 18.66 -15.72
N VAL A 346 -8.44 17.37 -15.68
CA VAL A 346 -7.49 16.30 -15.30
C VAL A 346 -6.31 16.28 -16.27
N ASN A 347 -6.60 16.28 -17.58
CA ASN A 347 -5.58 16.28 -18.63
C ASN A 347 -4.72 17.55 -18.62
N ALA A 348 -5.33 18.72 -18.42
CA ALA A 348 -4.62 20.00 -18.34
C ALA A 348 -3.68 20.09 -17.13
N THR A 349 -3.88 19.24 -16.11
CA THR A 349 -3.06 19.20 -14.88
C THR A 349 -2.29 17.89 -14.72
N LYS A 350 -2.14 17.11 -15.80
CA LYS A 350 -1.51 15.79 -15.77
C LYS A 350 -0.14 15.83 -15.10
N GLY A 351 0.05 14.94 -14.12
CA GLY A 351 1.30 14.84 -13.36
C GLY A 351 1.59 15.97 -12.36
N LEU A 352 0.75 17.01 -12.28
CA LEU A 352 0.90 18.07 -11.27
C LEU A 352 0.35 17.61 -9.93
N ILE A 353 1.18 17.78 -8.88
CA ILE A 353 0.85 17.51 -7.49
C ILE A 353 1.26 18.71 -6.61
N ALA A 354 0.56 18.88 -5.50
CA ALA A 354 0.93 19.85 -4.48
C ALA A 354 1.97 19.24 -3.54
N THR A 355 3.05 20.00 -3.27
CA THR A 355 4.14 19.55 -2.40
C THR A 355 4.48 20.59 -1.35
N TYR A 356 4.95 20.13 -0.20
CA TYR A 356 5.56 20.95 0.83
C TYR A 356 6.93 20.36 1.18
N LYS A 357 7.99 21.18 1.04
CA LYS A 357 9.38 20.74 1.21
C LYS A 357 9.74 19.50 0.38
N GLY A 358 9.25 19.44 -0.86
CA GLY A 358 9.54 18.37 -1.80
C GLY A 358 8.82 17.04 -1.54
N SER A 359 7.93 16.96 -0.55
CA SER A 359 7.05 15.81 -0.32
C SER A 359 5.60 16.15 -0.70
N PRO A 360 4.82 15.20 -1.26
CA PRO A 360 3.38 15.41 -1.44
C PRO A 360 2.72 15.85 -0.15
N ILE A 361 1.80 16.81 -0.24
CA ILE A 361 1.02 17.25 0.92
C ILE A 361 -0.10 16.25 1.24
N ASP A 362 -0.66 16.41 2.43
CA ASP A 362 -1.93 15.77 2.79
C ASP A 362 -3.06 16.63 2.20
N ALA A 363 -3.52 16.27 0.99
CA ALA A 363 -4.44 17.07 0.18
C ALA A 363 -5.91 16.76 0.49
N LYS A 364 -6.29 16.84 1.77
CA LYS A 364 -7.70 16.76 2.19
C LYS A 364 -8.49 17.95 1.67
N TYR A 365 -9.70 17.70 1.19
CA TYR A 365 -10.66 18.69 0.74
C TYR A 365 -12.05 18.36 1.28
N TYR A 366 -12.95 19.35 1.27
CA TYR A 366 -14.31 19.21 1.77
C TYR A 366 -15.24 20.16 0.99
N SER A 367 -16.54 19.88 0.99
CA SER A 367 -17.50 20.56 0.12
C SER A 367 -17.68 22.05 0.45
N THR A 368 -17.99 22.39 1.70
CA THR A 368 -18.34 23.76 2.10
C THR A 368 -17.80 24.08 3.48
N SER A 369 -17.22 25.27 3.66
CA SER A 369 -16.75 25.78 4.95
C SER A 369 -17.80 26.67 5.61
N ALA A 370 -17.68 26.90 6.92
CA ALA A 370 -18.45 27.91 7.64
C ALA A 370 -17.93 29.35 7.41
N GLY A 371 -17.13 29.57 6.36
CA GLY A 371 -16.40 30.83 6.09
C GLY A 371 -14.93 30.80 6.49
N THR A 372 -14.50 29.76 7.22
CA THR A 372 -13.10 29.59 7.64
C THR A 372 -12.66 28.13 7.48
N GLY A 373 -11.37 27.94 7.20
CA GLY A 373 -10.70 26.64 7.33
C GLY A 373 -10.44 26.27 8.78
N ALA A 374 -9.98 25.05 9.01
CA ALA A 374 -9.57 24.54 10.32
C ALA A 374 -8.09 24.11 10.29
N ASN A 375 -7.41 24.19 11.42
CA ASN A 375 -6.08 23.60 11.58
C ASN A 375 -6.19 22.07 11.61
N TYR A 376 -5.18 21.37 11.09
CA TYR A 376 -5.19 19.90 11.07
C TYR A 376 -5.48 19.26 12.45
N GLY A 377 -4.85 19.77 13.50
CA GLY A 377 -4.98 19.23 14.86
C GLY A 377 -6.32 19.49 15.54
N GLU A 378 -7.15 20.38 15.00
CA GLU A 378 -8.51 20.61 15.52
C GLU A 378 -9.48 19.51 15.05
N ILE A 379 -9.17 18.85 13.93
CA ILE A 379 -10.03 17.85 13.30
C ILE A 379 -9.45 16.44 13.45
N TYR A 380 -8.13 16.29 13.30
CA TYR A 380 -7.45 15.00 13.28
C TYR A 380 -6.48 14.89 14.44
N PHE A 381 -6.82 14.07 15.43
CA PHE A 381 -5.99 13.78 16.59
C PHE A 381 -5.97 12.28 16.88
N LYS A 382 -4.89 11.83 17.50
CA LYS A 382 -4.69 10.46 17.96
C LYS A 382 -5.46 10.24 19.26
N ALA A 383 -5.60 8.98 19.66
CA ALA A 383 -6.31 8.62 20.89
C ALA A 383 -5.70 9.25 22.16
N ASP A 384 -4.42 9.62 22.12
CA ASP A 384 -3.70 10.32 23.19
C ASP A 384 -3.87 11.86 23.14
N GLY A 385 -4.69 12.38 22.22
CA GLY A 385 -4.94 13.81 22.03
C GLY A 385 -3.87 14.54 21.22
N SER A 386 -2.77 13.88 20.85
CA SER A 386 -1.74 14.50 20.01
C SER A 386 -2.17 14.56 18.55
N SER A 387 -1.63 15.51 17.79
CA SER A 387 -1.85 15.62 16.34
C SER A 387 -0.54 15.80 15.59
N ASP A 388 -0.55 15.40 14.32
CA ASP A 388 0.58 15.63 13.44
C ASP A 388 0.63 17.11 13.03
N ASN A 389 1.82 17.70 13.03
CA ASN A 389 1.98 19.07 12.57
C ASN A 389 1.97 19.13 11.04
N LYS A 390 0.89 19.68 10.46
CA LYS A 390 0.71 19.90 9.03
C LYS A 390 0.62 21.41 8.73
N PRO A 391 1.76 22.13 8.57
CA PRO A 391 1.76 23.59 8.48
C PRO A 391 1.02 24.14 7.25
N TYR A 392 0.82 23.31 6.23
CA TYR A 392 0.06 23.63 5.02
C TYR A 392 -1.45 23.40 5.16
N LEU A 393 -1.93 22.80 6.27
CA LEU A 393 -3.34 22.68 6.64
C LEU A 393 -3.59 23.55 7.86
N SER A 394 -3.62 24.86 7.62
CA SER A 394 -3.81 25.88 8.64
C SER A 394 -5.11 26.62 8.44
N TYR A 395 -5.59 27.22 9.52
CA TYR A 395 -6.71 28.15 9.50
C TYR A 395 -6.50 29.24 8.43
N SER A 396 -7.56 29.52 7.68
CA SER A 396 -7.63 30.64 6.74
C SER A 396 -9.06 31.13 6.66
N SER A 397 -9.26 32.45 6.62
CA SER A 397 -10.58 33.04 6.36
C SER A 397 -10.84 33.05 4.85
N TYR A 398 -12.01 32.56 4.44
CA TYR A 398 -12.48 32.60 3.06
C TYR A 398 -13.61 33.61 2.86
N ILE A 399 -13.91 34.40 3.89
CA ILE A 399 -14.90 35.48 3.84
C ILE A 399 -14.25 36.69 3.15
N SER A 400 -14.65 36.98 1.92
CA SER A 400 -14.30 38.23 1.22
C SER A 400 -15.55 38.87 0.60
N GLY A 401 -15.91 40.09 1.02
CA GLY A 401 -17.02 40.87 0.45
C GLY A 401 -18.37 40.73 1.19
N THR A 402 -19.37 41.51 0.75
CA THR A 402 -20.78 41.43 1.19
C THR A 402 -21.48 40.28 0.46
N PHE A 403 -21.97 39.30 1.20
CA PHE A 403 -22.60 38.09 0.65
C PHE A 403 -24.13 38.27 0.49
N GLU A 404 -24.68 37.94 -0.68
CA GLU A 404 -26.13 37.84 -0.92
C GLU A 404 -26.69 36.43 -0.66
N THR A 405 -25.83 35.40 -0.55
CA THR A 405 -26.25 34.00 -0.36
C THR A 405 -25.37 33.26 0.65
N PHE A 406 -25.99 32.68 1.68
CA PHE A 406 -25.36 31.76 2.63
C PHE A 406 -25.74 30.32 2.30
N ALA A 407 -24.78 29.39 2.36
CA ALA A 407 -25.10 27.98 2.44
C ALA A 407 -25.51 27.65 3.89
N SER A 408 -26.80 27.56 4.14
CA SER A 408 -27.35 27.16 5.45
C SER A 408 -28.16 25.87 5.31
N ILE A 409 -27.87 24.88 6.16
CA ILE A 409 -28.72 23.69 6.31
C ILE A 409 -29.49 23.85 7.62
N ASN A 410 -30.81 24.01 7.53
CA ASN A 410 -31.70 23.98 8.68
C ASN A 410 -32.26 22.56 8.83
N ALA A 411 -31.79 21.83 9.84
CA ALA A 411 -32.37 20.55 10.23
C ALA A 411 -33.34 20.79 11.39
N SER A 412 -34.60 20.41 11.21
CA SER A 412 -35.61 20.44 12.27
C SER A 412 -35.74 19.03 12.85
N ILE A 413 -35.43 18.86 14.13
CA ILE A 413 -35.56 17.58 14.85
C ILE A 413 -36.54 17.79 16.00
N SER A 414 -37.49 16.87 16.19
CA SER A 414 -38.42 16.97 17.32
C SER A 414 -37.69 16.80 18.65
N LEU A 415 -38.21 17.41 19.72
CA LEU A 415 -37.64 17.28 21.06
C LEU A 415 -37.57 15.81 21.51
N SER A 416 -38.58 15.01 21.15
CA SER A 416 -38.63 13.57 21.42
C SER A 416 -37.54 12.78 20.68
N GLU A 417 -37.27 13.09 19.41
CA GLU A 417 -36.21 12.45 18.64
C GLU A 417 -34.83 12.87 19.14
N THR A 418 -34.66 14.13 19.55
CA THR A 418 -33.39 14.63 20.10
C THR A 418 -33.02 13.90 21.39
N VAL A 419 -33.98 13.72 22.30
CA VAL A 419 -33.80 12.97 23.56
C VAL A 419 -33.50 11.49 23.28
N PHE A 420 -34.16 10.89 22.29
CA PHE A 420 -33.89 9.51 21.86
C PHE A 420 -32.50 9.35 21.21
N PHE A 421 -32.09 10.28 20.32
CA PHE A 421 -30.78 10.23 19.64
C PHE A 421 -29.62 10.45 20.60
N LEU A 422 -29.75 11.40 21.54
CA LEU A 422 -28.72 11.66 22.55
C LEU A 422 -28.65 10.52 23.57
N SER A 423 -29.78 9.98 24.05
CA SER A 423 -29.76 8.82 24.96
C SER A 423 -29.15 7.59 24.29
N ALA A 424 -29.52 7.28 23.04
CA ALA A 424 -28.99 6.13 22.30
C ALA A 424 -27.48 6.19 22.02
N LYS A 425 -26.91 7.38 21.79
CA LYS A 425 -25.45 7.55 21.57
C LYS A 425 -24.63 7.65 22.86
N PHE A 426 -25.20 8.14 23.96
CA PHE A 426 -24.49 8.43 25.22
C PHE A 426 -24.79 7.46 26.38
N LEU A 427 -25.59 6.41 26.16
CA LEU A 427 -25.99 5.40 27.17
C LEU A 427 -24.84 4.61 27.84
N ASN A 428 -23.58 4.86 27.48
CA ASN A 428 -22.40 4.32 28.18
C ASN A 428 -21.61 5.34 29.02
N ILE A 429 -22.10 6.59 29.17
CA ILE A 429 -21.46 7.63 30.00
C ILE A 429 -22.27 7.93 31.29
N SER A 430 -23.48 7.40 31.44
CA SER A 430 -24.40 7.74 32.54
C SER A 430 -24.33 6.79 33.76
N LYS A 431 -23.17 6.62 34.39
CA LYS A 431 -23.12 6.11 35.78
C LYS A 431 -22.79 7.15 36.85
N ASN A 432 -22.38 8.37 36.51
CA ASN A 432 -21.88 9.33 37.52
C ASN A 432 -22.36 10.79 37.38
N PHE A 433 -23.54 11.05 36.81
CA PHE A 433 -24.14 12.40 36.91
C PHE A 433 -25.50 12.32 37.62
N CYS A 434 -25.48 12.53 38.93
CA CYS A 434 -26.63 13.02 39.68
C CYS A 434 -26.76 14.52 39.36
N ILE A 435 -27.86 14.91 38.71
CA ILE A 435 -28.32 16.29 38.74
C ILE A 435 -29.39 16.32 39.83
N SER A 436 -29.10 17.03 40.92
CA SER A 436 -30.05 17.32 41.99
C SER A 436 -31.22 18.14 41.44
N SER A 437 -32.41 17.78 41.92
CA SER A 437 -33.77 18.28 41.64
C SER A 437 -33.91 19.70 41.12
#